data_AF-A0A9E5TJE4-F1
#
_entry.id   AF-A0A9E5TJE4-F1
#
_cell.length_a   1.000
_cell.length_b   1.000
_cell.length_c   1.000
_cell.angle_alpha   90.00
_cell.angle_beta   90.00
_cell.angle_gamma   90.00
#
_symmetry.space_group_name_H-M   'P 1'
#
loop_
_entity.id
_entity.type
_entity.pdbx_description
1 polymer ?
#
loop_
_entity_poly.entity_id
_entity_poly.type
_entity_poly.pdbx_seq_one_letter_code
_entity_poly.pdbx_strand_id
1 'polypeptide(L)'
;LAQAPFVFAVSGVHWDDAYIFFRFAENLSRGDGLAFNPGELSAGVTSILWTLILALLTLAVGPAWLPFAAKVVGVLFYSVSAGLWSEMVARWTDRRWIGITAGILIAANPLGVVLAISGMDTPLSILVFSCVVFVYSEYRSRRPLQLGLLLGLSFLARPDVGVILAVAIVLTLLTNLLVAFRCVPSRPVLFRRGKAGVLMLGGAALMAVPWLVLLYGQTGNLISPAGVGKLLQRLPSEHGVTYAQFLGLGLSSRIDLAGQDLLALFG
;
A
#
# COMPACT_ATOMS: atom_id res chain seq x y z
N LEU A 1 2.48 -21.29 -30.79
CA LEU A 1 2.94 -22.01 -29.59
C LEU A 1 4.03 -21.22 -28.83
N ALA A 2 3.84 -19.92 -28.54
CA ALA A 2 4.90 -19.06 -27.98
C ALA A 2 4.40 -18.06 -26.91
N GLN A 3 3.40 -18.42 -26.10
CA GLN A 3 2.90 -17.58 -24.99
C GLN A 3 2.89 -18.25 -23.61
N ALA A 4 3.32 -19.51 -23.52
CA ALA A 4 3.32 -20.25 -22.25
C ALA A 4 4.36 -19.80 -21.18
N PRO A 5 5.57 -19.32 -21.50
CA PRO A 5 6.56 -19.02 -20.46
C PRO A 5 6.19 -17.80 -19.60
N PHE A 6 5.52 -16.80 -20.17
CA PHE A 6 5.19 -15.55 -19.46
C PHE A 6 4.06 -15.76 -18.45
N VAL A 7 3.07 -16.58 -18.78
CA VAL A 7 1.93 -16.87 -17.90
C VAL A 7 2.34 -17.72 -16.70
N PHE A 8 3.27 -18.67 -16.87
CA PHE A 8 3.78 -19.50 -15.77
C PHE A 8 4.76 -18.75 -14.85
N ALA A 9 5.57 -17.82 -15.37
CA ALA A 9 6.47 -17.01 -14.55
C ALA A 9 5.71 -16.01 -13.66
N VAL A 10 4.57 -15.49 -14.14
CA VAL A 10 3.72 -14.55 -13.39
C VAL A 10 2.80 -15.29 -12.40
N SER A 11 2.37 -16.51 -12.70
CA SER A 11 1.46 -17.27 -11.83
C SER A 11 2.13 -17.98 -10.64
N GLY A 12 3.44 -18.25 -10.66
CA GLY A 12 4.13 -18.82 -9.48
C GLY A 12 4.43 -17.78 -8.40
N VAL A 13 5.03 -16.66 -8.80
CA VAL A 13 5.61 -15.66 -7.87
C VAL A 13 4.54 -14.92 -7.05
N HIS A 14 3.38 -14.64 -7.65
CA HIS A 14 2.33 -13.88 -6.95
C HIS A 14 1.58 -14.69 -5.89
N TRP A 15 1.53 -16.01 -6.04
CA TRP A 15 0.84 -16.86 -5.08
C TRP A 15 1.68 -17.08 -3.82
N ASP A 16 2.99 -17.20 -3.98
CA ASP A 16 3.92 -17.34 -2.85
C ASP A 16 3.92 -16.09 -1.98
N ASP A 17 3.90 -14.89 -2.58
CA ASP A 17 3.82 -13.63 -1.83
C ASP A 17 2.46 -13.45 -1.13
N ALA A 18 1.36 -13.88 -1.75
CA ALA A 18 0.02 -13.78 -1.16
C ALA A 18 -0.14 -14.70 0.07
N TYR A 19 0.57 -15.83 0.08
CA TYR A 19 0.55 -16.77 1.21
C TYR A 19 1.01 -16.14 2.52
N ILE A 20 1.97 -15.19 2.47
CA ILE A 20 2.40 -14.45 3.66
C ILE A 20 1.20 -13.73 4.28
N PHE A 21 0.42 -13.00 3.49
CA PHE A 21 -0.77 -12.31 3.98
C PHE A 21 -1.80 -13.28 4.57
N PHE A 22 -2.02 -14.44 3.93
CA PHE A 22 -2.95 -15.45 4.43
C PHE A 22 -2.51 -16.04 5.76
N ARG A 23 -1.21 -16.30 5.92
CA ARG A 23 -0.65 -16.85 7.15
C ARG A 23 -0.79 -15.87 8.32
N PHE A 24 -0.47 -14.61 8.09
CA PHE A 24 -0.66 -13.55 9.09
C PHE A 24 -2.14 -13.35 9.43
N ALA A 25 -3.02 -13.38 8.44
CA ALA A 25 -4.46 -13.26 8.65
C ALA A 25 -5.02 -14.43 9.48
N GLU A 26 -4.59 -15.65 9.19
CA GLU A 26 -4.98 -16.85 9.94
C GLU A 26 -4.53 -16.77 11.39
N ASN A 27 -3.25 -16.49 11.64
CA ASN A 27 -2.70 -16.36 13.00
C ASN A 27 -3.41 -15.24 13.78
N LEU A 28 -3.64 -14.09 13.14
CA LEU A 28 -4.38 -13.00 13.75
C LEU A 28 -5.83 -13.40 14.09
N SER A 29 -6.49 -14.14 13.21
CA SER A 29 -7.86 -14.63 13.44
C SER A 29 -7.97 -15.64 14.59
N ARG A 30 -6.87 -16.35 14.90
CA ARG A 30 -6.79 -17.32 16.01
C ARG A 30 -6.39 -16.68 17.35
N GLY A 31 -5.97 -15.41 17.33
CA GLY A 31 -5.47 -14.70 18.51
C GLY A 31 -3.96 -14.85 18.74
N ASP A 32 -3.22 -15.44 17.80
CA ASP A 32 -1.77 -15.63 17.89
C ASP A 32 -0.97 -14.34 17.58
N GLY A 33 -1.67 -13.25 17.25
CA GLY A 33 -1.10 -11.95 16.94
C GLY A 33 -0.64 -11.78 15.49
N LEU A 34 -0.01 -10.64 15.20
CA LEU A 34 0.59 -10.34 13.90
C LEU A 34 1.97 -11.00 13.82
N ALA A 35 1.99 -12.30 13.62
CA ALA A 35 3.20 -13.09 13.47
C ALA A 35 3.07 -14.09 12.33
N PHE A 36 4.18 -14.45 11.68
CA PHE A 36 4.20 -15.52 10.68
C PHE A 36 4.22 -16.91 11.33
N ASN A 37 5.11 -17.07 12.33
CA ASN A 37 5.15 -18.20 13.24
C ASN A 37 4.63 -17.74 14.61
N PRO A 38 3.57 -18.35 15.15
CA PRO A 38 3.08 -18.02 16.48
C PRO A 38 4.19 -18.08 17.54
N GLY A 39 4.27 -17.07 18.40
CA GLY A 39 5.32 -16.95 19.43
C GLY A 39 6.63 -16.29 18.97
N GLU A 40 6.80 -16.02 17.68
CA GLU A 40 7.94 -15.25 17.15
C GLU A 40 7.51 -13.82 16.78
N LEU A 41 8.27 -12.81 17.22
CA LEU A 41 8.04 -11.43 16.82
C LEU A 41 8.44 -11.24 15.34
N SER A 42 7.47 -11.01 14.47
CA SER A 42 7.73 -10.75 13.05
C SER A 42 6.72 -9.78 12.48
N ALA A 43 7.14 -8.55 12.15
CA ALA A 43 6.32 -7.61 11.37
C ALA A 43 6.64 -7.71 9.87
N GLY A 44 6.48 -8.90 9.32
CA GLY A 44 6.78 -9.21 7.91
C GLY A 44 5.75 -8.70 6.89
N VAL A 45 4.72 -7.98 7.33
CA VAL A 45 3.61 -7.54 6.49
C VAL A 45 3.83 -6.12 5.99
N THR A 46 3.77 -5.94 4.67
CA THR A 46 3.86 -4.61 4.02
C THR A 46 2.54 -3.84 4.05
N SER A 47 1.41 -4.55 4.06
CA SER A 47 0.06 -3.97 4.06
C SER A 47 -0.75 -4.48 5.25
N ILE A 48 -0.77 -3.69 6.32
CA ILE A 48 -1.56 -4.05 7.50
C ILE A 48 -3.05 -3.99 7.20
N LEU A 49 -3.50 -3.02 6.40
CA LEU A 49 -4.92 -2.87 6.09
C LEU A 49 -5.44 -4.10 5.34
N TRP A 50 -4.66 -4.62 4.37
CA TRP A 50 -5.03 -5.84 3.66
C TRP A 50 -5.05 -7.06 4.60
N THR A 51 -4.08 -7.17 5.49
CA THR A 51 -4.01 -8.27 6.47
C THR A 51 -5.20 -8.27 7.43
N LEU A 52 -5.61 -7.10 7.91
CA LEU A 52 -6.81 -6.96 8.75
C LEU A 52 -8.08 -7.36 8.01
N ILE A 53 -8.23 -6.94 6.74
CA ILE A 53 -9.35 -7.36 5.89
C ILE A 53 -9.36 -8.89 5.73
N LEU A 54 -8.21 -9.49 5.43
CA LEU A 54 -8.08 -10.94 5.29
C LEU A 54 -8.35 -11.69 6.60
N ALA A 55 -7.94 -11.16 7.74
CA ALA A 55 -8.24 -11.78 9.04
C ALA A 55 -9.75 -11.80 9.31
N LEU A 56 -10.45 -10.70 9.00
CA LEU A 56 -11.91 -10.63 9.08
C LEU A 56 -12.58 -11.61 8.11
N LEU A 57 -12.06 -11.75 6.88
CA LEU A 57 -12.56 -12.74 5.93
C LEU A 57 -12.32 -14.16 6.43
N THR A 58 -11.19 -14.42 7.09
CA THR A 58 -10.87 -15.73 7.66
C THR A 58 -11.86 -16.09 8.76
N LEU A 59 -12.25 -15.14 9.61
CA LEU A 59 -13.30 -15.34 10.61
C LEU A 59 -14.67 -15.61 9.97
N ALA A 60 -14.96 -15.00 8.82
CA ALA A 60 -16.25 -15.12 8.14
C ALA A 60 -16.42 -16.42 7.33
N VAL A 61 -15.39 -16.85 6.61
CA VAL A 61 -15.46 -18.01 5.68
C VAL A 61 -14.56 -19.19 6.04
N GLY A 62 -13.69 -19.01 7.04
CA GLY A 62 -12.67 -19.99 7.43
C GLY A 62 -11.41 -19.94 6.55
N PRO A 63 -10.28 -20.48 7.06
CA PRO A 63 -8.98 -20.42 6.36
C PRO A 63 -8.97 -21.18 5.03
N ALA A 64 -9.76 -22.26 4.90
CA ALA A 64 -9.85 -23.04 3.66
C ALA A 64 -10.41 -22.24 2.47
N TRP A 65 -11.31 -21.28 2.73
CA TRP A 65 -11.94 -20.44 1.70
C TRP A 65 -11.25 -19.08 1.51
N LEU A 66 -10.28 -18.75 2.37
CA LEU A 66 -9.61 -17.45 2.37
C LEU A 66 -9.00 -17.08 1.01
N PRO A 67 -8.26 -17.97 0.29
CA PRO A 67 -7.69 -17.62 -1.00
C PRO A 67 -8.75 -17.27 -2.05
N PHE A 68 -9.91 -17.93 -2.01
CA PHE A 68 -11.02 -17.62 -2.91
C PHE A 68 -11.66 -16.28 -2.54
N ALA A 69 -11.95 -16.06 -1.25
CA ALA A 69 -12.52 -14.80 -0.77
C ALA A 69 -11.61 -13.59 -1.07
N ALA A 70 -10.30 -13.75 -0.90
CA ALA A 70 -9.30 -12.73 -1.22
C ALA A 70 -9.36 -12.29 -2.70
N LYS A 71 -9.53 -13.25 -3.62
CA LYS A 71 -9.69 -12.97 -5.05
C LYS A 71 -10.98 -12.24 -5.37
N VAL A 72 -12.09 -12.66 -4.76
CA VAL A 72 -13.39 -12.00 -4.94
C VAL A 72 -13.31 -10.53 -4.49
N VAL A 73 -12.70 -10.28 -3.34
CA VAL A 73 -12.49 -8.93 -2.82
C VAL A 73 -11.52 -8.13 -3.70
N GLY A 74 -10.43 -8.74 -4.18
CA GLY A 74 -9.50 -8.11 -5.10
C GLY A 74 -10.16 -7.68 -6.43
N VAL A 75 -10.98 -8.56 -7.02
CA VAL A 75 -11.79 -8.24 -8.20
C VAL A 75 -12.76 -7.10 -7.91
N LEU A 76 -13.47 -7.14 -6.78
CA LEU A 76 -14.39 -6.08 -6.37
C LEU A 76 -13.67 -4.73 -6.25
N PHE A 77 -12.54 -4.67 -5.57
CA PHE A 77 -11.76 -3.43 -5.42
C PHE A 77 -11.27 -2.90 -6.76
N TYR A 78 -10.79 -3.78 -7.65
CA TYR A 78 -10.35 -3.38 -8.98
C TYR A 78 -11.52 -2.85 -9.84
N SER A 79 -12.69 -3.52 -9.80
CA SER A 79 -13.89 -3.08 -10.52
C SER A 79 -14.41 -1.73 -10.02
N VAL A 80 -14.43 -1.51 -8.69
CA VAL A 80 -14.82 -0.20 -8.12
C VAL A 80 -13.83 0.88 -8.55
N SER A 81 -12.53 0.58 -8.58
CA SER A 81 -11.50 1.50 -9.07
C SER A 81 -11.74 1.88 -10.53
N ALA A 82 -12.03 0.91 -11.40
CA ALA A 82 -12.37 1.18 -12.80
C ALA A 82 -13.62 2.06 -12.95
N GLY A 83 -14.63 1.85 -12.09
CA GLY A 83 -15.82 2.70 -12.02
C GLY A 83 -15.51 4.15 -11.62
N LEU A 84 -14.62 4.35 -10.64
CA LEU A 84 -14.17 5.69 -10.24
C LEU A 84 -13.45 6.40 -11.39
N TRP A 85 -12.52 5.71 -12.07
CA TRP A 85 -11.81 6.28 -13.22
C TRP A 85 -12.74 6.61 -14.39
N SER A 86 -13.73 5.76 -14.65
CA SER A 86 -14.78 6.03 -15.64
C SER A 86 -15.49 7.36 -15.37
N GLU A 87 -15.93 7.56 -14.13
CA GLU A 87 -16.60 8.79 -13.70
C GLU A 87 -15.68 10.02 -13.79
N MET A 88 -14.42 9.90 -13.38
CA MET A 88 -13.46 10.99 -13.45
C MET A 88 -13.19 11.42 -14.90
N VAL A 89 -12.96 10.46 -15.79
CA VAL A 89 -12.72 10.72 -17.21
C VAL A 89 -13.97 11.33 -17.87
N ALA A 90 -15.16 10.85 -17.54
CA ALA A 90 -16.41 11.44 -18.02
C ALA A 90 -16.52 12.93 -17.64
N ARG A 91 -16.14 13.28 -16.40
CA ARG A 91 -16.19 14.67 -15.90
C ARG A 91 -15.10 15.57 -16.49
N TRP A 92 -13.91 15.04 -16.74
CA TRP A 92 -12.81 15.83 -17.34
C TRP A 92 -13.01 16.11 -18.83
N THR A 93 -13.75 15.25 -19.52
CA THR A 93 -14.00 15.36 -20.96
C THR A 93 -15.38 15.89 -21.30
N ASP A 94 -16.24 16.08 -20.28
CA ASP A 94 -17.68 16.35 -20.41
C ASP A 94 -18.42 15.36 -21.34
N ARG A 95 -17.91 14.14 -21.46
CA ARG A 95 -18.40 13.11 -22.39
C ARG A 95 -18.49 11.76 -21.70
N ARG A 96 -19.72 11.38 -21.32
CA ARG A 96 -20.01 10.12 -20.61
C ARG A 96 -19.49 8.87 -21.33
N TRP A 97 -19.57 8.83 -22.65
CA TRP A 97 -19.11 7.67 -23.42
C TRP A 97 -17.58 7.48 -23.33
N ILE A 98 -16.80 8.56 -23.26
CA ILE A 98 -15.33 8.47 -23.10
C ILE A 98 -15.00 7.88 -21.73
N GLY A 99 -15.73 8.31 -20.69
CA GLY A 99 -15.59 7.73 -19.35
C GLY A 99 -15.91 6.24 -19.32
N ILE A 100 -17.05 5.83 -19.89
CA ILE A 100 -17.43 4.41 -19.97
C ILE A 100 -16.36 3.60 -20.69
N THR A 101 -15.86 4.08 -21.83
CA THR A 101 -14.79 3.41 -22.57
C THR A 101 -13.52 3.28 -21.74
N ALA A 102 -13.10 4.34 -21.03
CA ALA A 102 -11.95 4.29 -20.14
C ALA A 102 -12.13 3.27 -19.00
N GLY A 103 -13.31 3.23 -18.37
CA GLY A 103 -13.65 2.25 -17.35
C GLY A 103 -13.58 0.81 -17.86
N ILE A 104 -14.12 0.55 -19.05
CA ILE A 104 -14.06 -0.78 -19.70
C ILE A 104 -12.61 -1.16 -20.00
N LEU A 105 -11.81 -0.24 -20.55
CA LEU A 105 -10.40 -0.50 -20.87
C LEU A 105 -9.58 -0.81 -19.60
N ILE A 106 -9.83 -0.11 -18.51
CA ILE A 106 -9.20 -0.40 -17.21
C ILE A 106 -9.67 -1.76 -16.71
N ALA A 107 -10.98 -2.00 -16.63
CA ALA A 107 -11.53 -3.25 -16.12
C ALA A 107 -11.06 -4.48 -16.92
N ALA A 108 -10.91 -4.35 -18.24
CA ALA A 108 -10.46 -5.40 -19.14
C ALA A 108 -8.93 -5.49 -19.30
N ASN A 109 -8.16 -4.63 -18.62
CA ASN A 109 -6.70 -4.64 -18.71
C ASN A 109 -6.13 -5.98 -18.18
N PRO A 110 -5.39 -6.77 -18.99
CA PRO A 110 -4.91 -8.08 -18.57
C PRO A 110 -4.01 -8.06 -17.32
N LEU A 111 -3.14 -7.05 -17.19
CA LEU A 111 -2.28 -6.91 -16.02
C LEU A 111 -3.11 -6.56 -14.78
N GLY A 112 -4.09 -5.66 -14.94
CA GLY A 112 -5.03 -5.31 -13.88
C GLY A 112 -5.83 -6.52 -13.38
N VAL A 113 -6.30 -7.35 -14.30
CA VAL A 113 -7.03 -8.59 -13.96
C VAL A 113 -6.13 -9.56 -13.20
N VAL A 114 -4.89 -9.79 -13.65
CA VAL A 114 -3.92 -10.65 -12.95
C VAL A 114 -3.66 -10.15 -11.53
N LEU A 115 -3.47 -8.84 -11.36
CA LEU A 115 -3.30 -8.23 -10.05
C LEU A 115 -4.56 -8.36 -9.19
N ALA A 116 -5.74 -8.22 -9.77
CA ALA A 116 -7.03 -8.35 -9.09
C ALA A 116 -7.26 -9.76 -8.51
N ILE A 117 -6.79 -10.81 -9.20
CA ILE A 117 -6.94 -12.21 -8.76
C ILE A 117 -5.70 -12.76 -8.04
N SER A 118 -4.70 -11.92 -7.73
CA SER A 118 -3.45 -12.35 -7.11
C SER A 118 -3.59 -12.70 -5.62
N GLY A 119 -4.62 -12.19 -4.93
CA GLY A 119 -4.74 -12.28 -3.47
C GLY A 119 -3.85 -11.29 -2.71
N MET A 120 -3.17 -10.39 -3.43
CA MET A 120 -2.27 -9.37 -2.87
C MET A 120 -3.01 -8.09 -2.46
N ASP A 121 -2.29 -7.22 -1.76
CA ASP A 121 -2.67 -5.87 -1.36
C ASP A 121 -2.85 -4.87 -2.52
N THR A 122 -2.45 -5.25 -3.73
CA THR A 122 -2.37 -4.35 -4.89
C THR A 122 -3.73 -3.79 -5.32
N PRO A 123 -4.82 -4.58 -5.42
CA PRO A 123 -6.14 -4.06 -5.79
C PRO A 123 -6.70 -3.09 -4.75
N LEU A 124 -6.45 -3.34 -3.46
CA LEU A 124 -6.79 -2.40 -2.37
C LEU A 124 -6.03 -1.09 -2.54
N SER A 125 -4.73 -1.17 -2.84
CA SER A 125 -3.88 0.01 -3.07
C SER A 125 -4.37 0.85 -4.26
N ILE A 126 -4.77 0.20 -5.35
CA ILE A 126 -5.35 0.86 -6.53
C ILE A 126 -6.67 1.55 -6.18
N LEU A 127 -7.52 0.91 -5.37
CA LEU A 127 -8.79 1.50 -4.92
C LEU A 127 -8.57 2.74 -4.07
N VAL A 128 -7.71 2.66 -3.04
CA VAL A 128 -7.46 3.79 -2.17
C VAL A 128 -6.80 4.94 -2.96
N PHE A 129 -5.85 4.64 -3.86
CA PHE A 129 -5.28 5.63 -4.77
C PHE A 129 -6.37 6.32 -5.62
N SER A 130 -7.26 5.54 -6.23
CA SER A 130 -8.37 6.07 -7.04
C SER A 130 -9.30 6.95 -6.20
N CYS A 131 -9.62 6.57 -4.96
CA CYS A 131 -10.38 7.39 -4.02
C CYS A 131 -9.67 8.71 -3.68
N VAL A 132 -8.36 8.69 -3.43
CA VAL A 132 -7.56 9.90 -3.17
C VAL A 132 -7.63 10.84 -4.36
N VAL A 133 -7.38 10.35 -5.58
CA VAL A 133 -7.42 11.17 -6.80
C VAL A 133 -8.84 11.68 -7.05
N PHE A 134 -9.87 10.87 -6.83
CA PHE A 134 -11.27 11.28 -6.96
C PHE A 134 -11.61 12.45 -6.01
N VAL A 135 -11.37 12.29 -4.71
CA VAL A 135 -11.63 13.33 -3.70
C VAL A 135 -10.75 14.56 -3.93
N TYR A 136 -9.51 14.35 -4.40
CA TYR A 136 -8.60 15.42 -4.76
C TYR A 136 -9.08 16.21 -6.00
N SER A 137 -9.66 15.56 -6.99
CA SER A 137 -10.21 16.23 -8.18
C SER A 137 -11.41 17.13 -7.83
N GLU A 138 -12.16 16.77 -6.79
CA GLU A 138 -13.24 17.56 -6.22
C GLU A 138 -12.76 18.59 -5.18
N TYR A 139 -11.45 18.67 -4.93
CA TYR A 139 -10.84 19.43 -3.84
C TYR A 139 -10.82 20.94 -4.08
N ARG A 140 -12.00 21.54 -4.20
CA ARG A 140 -12.24 22.99 -4.02
C ARG A 140 -12.34 23.33 -2.52
N SER A 141 -11.37 22.89 -1.71
CA SER A 141 -11.28 23.15 -0.25
C SER A 141 -12.42 22.62 0.63
N ARG A 142 -13.28 21.70 0.15
CA ARG A 142 -14.47 21.29 0.93
C ARG A 142 -14.29 20.11 1.88
N ARG A 143 -13.28 19.26 1.67
CA ARG A 143 -13.13 17.99 2.43
C ARG A 143 -11.68 17.62 2.82
N PRO A 144 -10.91 18.52 3.48
CA PRO A 144 -9.51 18.27 3.81
C PRO A 144 -9.29 17.08 4.74
N LEU A 145 -10.16 16.88 5.73
CA LEU A 145 -10.06 15.75 6.65
C LEU A 145 -10.19 14.42 5.90
N GLN A 146 -11.15 14.29 4.98
CA GLN A 146 -11.35 13.06 4.21
C GLN A 146 -10.13 12.70 3.36
N LEU A 147 -9.51 13.70 2.72
CA LEU A 147 -8.28 13.47 1.97
C LEU A 147 -7.13 13.02 2.90
N GLY A 148 -7.03 13.61 4.09
CA GLY A 148 -6.10 13.18 5.13
C GLY A 148 -6.31 11.72 5.55
N LEU A 149 -7.55 11.33 5.85
CA LEU A 149 -7.90 9.96 6.19
C LEU A 149 -7.54 8.98 5.06
N LEU A 150 -7.85 9.33 3.82
CA LEU A 150 -7.52 8.50 2.65
C LEU A 150 -6.01 8.39 2.41
N LEU A 151 -5.24 9.44 2.70
CA LEU A 151 -3.78 9.40 2.68
C LEU A 151 -3.20 8.50 3.76
N GLY A 152 -3.80 8.51 4.95
CA GLY A 152 -3.42 7.59 6.01
C GLY A 152 -3.79 6.15 5.67
N LEU A 153 -4.97 5.91 5.11
CA LEU A 153 -5.39 4.61 4.60
C LEU A 153 -4.50 4.10 3.46
N SER A 154 -4.03 4.97 2.57
CA SER A 154 -3.11 4.56 1.51
C SER A 154 -1.78 4.11 2.08
N PHE A 155 -1.27 4.77 3.13
CA PHE A 155 -0.08 4.32 3.86
C PHE A 155 -0.27 2.93 4.50
N LEU A 156 -1.44 2.67 5.12
CA LEU A 156 -1.74 1.35 5.70
C LEU A 156 -1.96 0.26 4.64
N ALA A 157 -2.47 0.63 3.46
CA ALA A 157 -2.66 -0.26 2.33
C ALA A 157 -1.34 -0.57 1.61
N ARG A 158 -0.48 0.43 1.44
CA ARG A 158 0.87 0.32 0.89
C ARG A 158 1.70 1.55 1.27
N PRO A 159 2.73 1.42 2.11
CA PRO A 159 3.54 2.55 2.56
C PRO A 159 4.15 3.36 1.41
N ASP A 160 4.60 2.70 0.35
CA ASP A 160 5.16 3.31 -0.86
C ASP A 160 4.14 4.20 -1.58
N VAL A 161 2.93 3.71 -1.80
CA VAL A 161 1.83 4.48 -2.42
C VAL A 161 1.43 5.66 -1.53
N GLY A 162 1.35 5.44 -0.21
CA GLY A 162 1.05 6.48 0.77
C GLY A 162 2.07 7.63 0.73
N VAL A 163 3.36 7.30 0.72
CA VAL A 163 4.44 8.30 0.66
C VAL A 163 4.38 9.09 -0.65
N ILE A 164 4.22 8.43 -1.79
CA ILE A 164 4.13 9.11 -3.10
C ILE A 164 2.96 10.10 -3.13
N LEU A 165 1.78 9.68 -2.66
CA LEU A 165 0.60 10.54 -2.61
C LEU A 165 0.76 11.72 -1.64
N ALA A 166 1.36 11.48 -0.47
CA ALA A 166 1.65 12.52 0.50
C ALA A 166 2.59 13.59 -0.09
N VAL A 167 3.67 13.17 -0.75
CA VAL A 167 4.61 14.07 -1.42
C VAL A 167 3.92 14.86 -2.52
N ALA A 168 3.13 14.20 -3.39
CA ALA A 168 2.41 14.88 -4.47
C ALA A 168 1.45 15.97 -3.95
N ILE A 169 0.73 15.69 -2.86
CA ILE A 169 -0.20 16.65 -2.26
C ILE A 169 0.56 17.78 -1.57
N VAL A 170 1.64 17.50 -0.83
CA VAL A 170 2.49 18.53 -0.23
C VAL A 170 3.06 19.46 -1.28
N LEU A 171 3.63 18.92 -2.36
CA LEU A 171 4.16 19.72 -3.47
C LEU A 171 3.07 20.60 -4.09
N THR A 172 1.84 20.08 -4.27
CA THR A 172 0.75 20.87 -4.83
C THR A 172 0.24 21.95 -3.86
N LEU A 173 0.26 21.69 -2.55
CA LEU A 173 -0.06 22.71 -1.54
C LEU A 173 1.02 23.80 -1.52
N LEU A 174 2.30 23.43 -1.61
CA LEU A 174 3.42 24.36 -1.65
C LEU A 174 3.37 25.24 -2.89
N THR A 175 3.17 24.68 -4.10
CA THR A 175 3.05 25.47 -5.32
C THR A 175 1.85 26.43 -5.26
N ASN A 176 0.70 25.97 -4.76
CA ASN A 176 -0.46 26.82 -4.54
C ASN A 176 -0.21 27.95 -3.55
N LEU A 177 0.57 27.71 -2.48
CA LEU A 177 0.99 28.73 -1.53
C LEU A 177 1.95 29.73 -2.17
N LEU A 178 2.98 29.28 -2.88
CA LEU A 178 3.94 30.14 -3.58
C LEU A 178 3.26 31.06 -4.61
N VAL A 179 2.31 30.52 -5.39
CA VAL A 179 1.49 31.32 -6.32
C VAL A 179 0.63 32.32 -5.57
N ALA A 180 0.03 31.93 -4.45
CA ALA A 180 -0.75 32.86 -3.62
C ALA A 180 0.12 33.95 -2.98
N PHE A 181 1.37 33.68 -2.59
CA PHE A 181 2.28 34.71 -2.09
C PHE A 181 2.67 35.73 -3.17
N ARG A 182 2.73 35.32 -4.44
CA ARG A 182 2.93 36.24 -5.57
C ARG A 182 1.73 37.16 -5.81
N CYS A 183 0.52 36.72 -5.45
CA CYS A 183 -0.72 37.49 -5.61
C CYS A 183 -1.23 37.92 -4.23
N VAL A 184 -0.79 39.08 -3.69
CA VAL A 184 -1.12 39.63 -2.34
C VAL A 184 -2.38 38.99 -1.73
N PRO A 185 -2.24 37.88 -0.97
CA PRO A 185 -3.38 37.06 -0.63
C PRO A 185 -4.09 37.70 0.56
N SER A 186 -5.42 37.79 0.51
CA SER A 186 -6.20 38.24 1.67
C SER A 186 -5.96 37.29 2.86
N ARG A 187 -5.73 37.82 4.06
CA ARG A 187 -5.61 37.05 5.33
C ARG A 187 -6.59 35.86 5.48
N PRO A 188 -7.89 35.97 5.12
CA PRO A 188 -8.82 34.82 5.22
C PRO A 188 -8.48 33.62 4.31
N VAL A 189 -7.83 33.85 3.17
CA VAL A 189 -7.43 32.77 2.23
C VAL A 189 -6.31 31.94 2.83
N LEU A 190 -5.32 32.61 3.43
CA LEU A 190 -4.19 31.94 4.09
C LEU A 190 -4.65 31.11 5.28
N PHE A 191 -5.55 31.65 6.11
CA PHE A 191 -6.12 30.94 7.27
C PHE A 191 -6.92 29.69 6.85
N ARG A 192 -7.77 29.80 5.81
CA ARG A 192 -8.55 28.66 5.31
C ARG A 192 -7.65 27.53 4.77
N ARG A 193 -6.56 27.89 4.08
CA ARG A 193 -5.58 26.92 3.57
C ARG A 193 -4.76 26.28 4.68
N GLY A 194 -4.33 27.05 5.68
CA GLY A 194 -3.65 26.52 6.87
C GLY A 194 -4.51 25.51 7.62
N LYS A 195 -5.78 25.85 7.89
CA LYS A 195 -6.74 24.93 8.52
C LYS A 195 -6.92 23.65 7.70
N ALA A 196 -7.00 23.76 6.38
CA ALA A 196 -7.13 22.59 5.51
C ALA A 196 -5.89 21.67 5.58
N GLY A 197 -4.69 22.24 5.58
CA GLY A 197 -3.45 21.48 5.76
C GLY A 197 -3.38 20.76 7.11
N VAL A 198 -3.74 21.44 8.20
CA VAL A 198 -3.79 20.83 9.54
C VAL A 198 -4.80 19.68 9.60
N LEU A 199 -5.98 19.84 9.01
CA LEU A 199 -6.99 18.78 8.97
C LEU A 199 -6.54 17.58 8.13
N MET A 200 -5.80 17.81 7.03
CA MET A 200 -5.21 16.72 6.24
C MET A 200 -4.16 15.95 7.04
N LEU A 201 -3.21 16.66 7.64
CA LEU A 201 -2.16 16.05 8.45
C LEU A 201 -2.75 15.30 9.65
N GLY A 202 -3.75 15.89 10.31
CA GLY A 202 -4.47 15.24 11.40
C GLY A 202 -5.17 13.95 10.97
N GLY A 203 -5.85 13.97 9.82
CA GLY A 203 -6.48 12.77 9.26
C GLY A 203 -5.47 11.67 8.88
N ALA A 204 -4.35 12.05 8.26
CA ALA A 204 -3.31 11.09 7.88
C ALA A 204 -2.65 10.48 9.12
N ALA A 205 -2.31 11.32 10.11
CA ALA A 205 -1.72 10.89 11.36
C ALA A 205 -2.66 9.96 12.16
N LEU A 206 -3.97 10.26 12.20
CA LEU A 206 -4.96 9.43 12.90
C LEU A 206 -4.94 7.98 12.43
N MET A 207 -4.69 7.75 11.14
CA MET A 207 -4.64 6.40 10.55
C MET A 207 -3.24 5.79 10.64
N ALA A 208 -2.19 6.56 10.32
CA ALA A 208 -0.83 6.02 10.22
C ALA A 208 -0.14 5.83 11.58
N VAL A 209 -0.34 6.75 12.53
CA VAL A 209 0.38 6.74 13.82
C VAL A 209 0.09 5.50 14.67
N PRO A 210 -1.17 5.04 14.84
CA PRO A 210 -1.44 3.83 15.61
C PRO A 210 -0.67 2.61 15.07
N TRP A 211 -0.59 2.48 13.75
CA TRP A 211 0.18 1.40 13.13
C TRP A 211 1.69 1.55 13.38
N LEU A 212 2.24 2.77 13.24
CA LEU A 212 3.65 3.01 13.51
C LEU A 212 4.03 2.74 14.97
N VAL A 213 3.15 3.07 15.92
CA VAL A 213 3.35 2.78 17.34
C VAL A 213 3.32 1.28 17.60
N LEU A 214 2.36 0.56 17.02
CA LEU A 214 2.29 -0.91 17.13
C LEU A 214 3.51 -1.58 16.50
N LEU A 215 3.92 -1.12 15.31
CA LEU A 215 5.09 -1.62 14.61
C LEU A 215 6.37 -1.41 15.43
N TYR A 216 6.54 -0.21 15.99
CA TYR A 216 7.67 0.09 16.86
C TYR A 216 7.65 -0.76 18.13
N GLY A 217 6.49 -0.91 18.78
CA GLY A 217 6.35 -1.77 19.95
C GLY A 217 6.66 -3.25 19.68
N GLN A 218 6.39 -3.73 18.46
CA GLN A 218 6.62 -5.13 18.07
C GLN A 218 8.04 -5.39 17.56
N THR A 219 8.68 -4.42 16.90
CA THR A 219 9.94 -4.64 16.18
C THR A 219 11.10 -3.75 16.60
N GLY A 220 10.86 -2.76 17.46
CA GLY A 220 11.82 -1.70 17.77
C GLY A 220 12.10 -0.73 16.60
N ASN A 221 11.44 -0.92 15.45
CA ASN A 221 11.71 -0.20 14.21
C ASN A 221 10.44 0.49 13.68
N LEU A 222 10.61 1.64 13.02
CA LEU A 222 9.51 2.39 12.38
C LEU A 222 9.22 1.93 10.93
N ILE A 223 10.09 1.08 10.37
CA ILE A 223 9.97 0.53 9.03
C ILE A 223 9.81 -0.99 9.17
N SER A 224 8.86 -1.57 8.45
CA SER A 224 8.66 -3.02 8.46
C SER A 224 9.94 -3.74 8.00
N PRO A 225 10.41 -4.75 8.75
CA PRO A 225 11.56 -5.56 8.37
C PRO A 225 11.41 -6.26 7.01
N ALA A 226 10.18 -6.49 6.51
CA ALA A 226 9.98 -7.08 5.18
C ALA A 226 10.44 -6.17 4.04
N GLY A 227 10.30 -4.85 4.19
CA GLY A 227 10.82 -3.90 3.22
C GLY A 227 12.34 -3.90 3.18
N VAL A 228 12.97 -3.97 4.35
CA VAL A 228 14.43 -4.07 4.51
C VAL A 228 14.95 -5.41 4.00
N GLY A 229 14.26 -6.53 4.29
CA GLY A 229 14.61 -7.86 3.80
C GLY A 229 14.61 -7.95 2.27
N LYS A 230 13.65 -7.32 1.59
CA LYS A 230 13.64 -7.24 0.10
C LYS A 230 14.76 -6.35 -0.44
N LEU A 231 15.14 -5.29 0.28
CA LEU A 231 16.29 -4.44 -0.06
C LEU A 231 17.62 -5.21 0.11
N LEU A 232 17.74 -5.93 1.23
CA LEU A 232 18.87 -6.81 1.55
C LEU A 232 18.95 -8.00 0.61
N GLN A 233 17.85 -8.49 0.03
CA GLN A 233 17.90 -9.54 -1.01
C GLN A 233 18.48 -9.05 -2.33
N ARG A 234 18.42 -7.75 -2.61
CA ARG A 234 19.01 -7.15 -3.83
C ARG A 234 20.51 -6.88 -3.69
N LEU A 235 21.01 -6.75 -2.46
CA LEU A 235 22.43 -6.50 -2.19
C LEU A 235 23.37 -7.68 -2.54
N PRO A 236 23.05 -8.95 -2.23
CA PRO A 236 23.83 -10.13 -2.61
C PRO A 236 23.97 -10.29 -4.13
N SER A 237 22.92 -9.95 -4.89
CA SER A 237 22.98 -9.99 -6.35
C SER A 237 23.92 -8.95 -6.96
N GLU A 238 24.15 -7.83 -6.26
CA GLU A 238 25.10 -6.80 -6.72
C GLU A 238 26.54 -7.09 -6.28
N HIS A 239 26.75 -7.86 -5.21
CA HIS A 239 28.06 -8.08 -4.59
C HIS A 239 28.61 -9.51 -4.70
N GLY A 240 28.01 -10.37 -5.53
CA GLY A 240 28.53 -11.71 -5.83
C GLY A 240 28.44 -12.73 -4.68
N VAL A 241 27.70 -12.42 -3.62
CA VAL A 241 27.50 -13.34 -2.48
C VAL A 241 26.36 -14.29 -2.81
N THR A 242 26.60 -15.60 -2.73
CA THR A 242 25.56 -16.59 -3.03
C THR A 242 24.53 -16.66 -1.89
N TYR A 243 23.27 -16.93 -2.23
CA TYR A 243 22.16 -17.02 -1.25
C TYR A 243 22.46 -18.00 -0.09
N ALA A 244 23.14 -19.11 -0.39
CA ALA A 244 23.59 -20.09 0.61
C ALA A 244 24.65 -19.54 1.59
N GLN A 245 25.54 -18.68 1.12
CA GLN A 245 26.55 -18.02 1.97
C GLN A 245 25.90 -16.99 2.89
N PHE A 246 24.88 -16.27 2.42
CA PHE A 246 24.12 -15.31 3.23
C PHE A 246 23.31 -15.99 4.34
N LEU A 247 22.63 -17.11 4.04
CA LEU A 247 21.91 -17.90 5.04
C LEU A 247 22.84 -18.54 6.07
N GLY A 248 24.06 -18.90 5.67
CA GLY A 248 25.10 -19.41 6.57
C GLY A 248 25.60 -18.41 7.62
N LEU A 249 25.30 -17.12 7.47
CA LEU A 249 25.70 -16.07 8.43
C LEU A 249 24.80 -16.00 9.67
N GLY A 250 23.74 -16.83 9.77
CA GLY A 250 22.83 -16.83 10.93
C GLY A 250 21.97 -15.57 11.09
N LEU A 251 22.01 -14.67 10.10
CA LEU A 251 21.38 -13.33 10.10
C LEU A 251 19.85 -13.37 9.97
N SER A 252 19.26 -14.51 9.59
CA SER A 252 17.80 -14.64 9.41
C SER A 252 17.01 -14.48 10.71
N SER A 253 17.64 -14.64 11.87
CA SER A 253 17.00 -14.54 13.19
C SER A 253 17.31 -13.24 13.96
N ARG A 254 18.24 -12.41 13.48
CA ARG A 254 18.71 -11.21 14.18
C ARG A 254 18.93 -10.05 13.20
N ILE A 255 17.81 -9.40 12.84
CA ILE A 255 17.79 -8.30 11.87
C ILE A 255 18.58 -7.07 12.36
N ASP A 256 18.73 -6.89 13.69
CA ASP A 256 19.48 -5.76 14.26
C ASP A 256 21.01 -5.89 14.15
N LEU A 257 21.54 -7.12 14.05
CA LEU A 257 22.99 -7.33 13.92
C LEU A 257 23.47 -7.24 12.47
N ALA A 258 22.60 -7.55 11.49
CA ALA A 258 22.95 -7.51 10.08
C ALA A 258 23.45 -6.13 9.61
N GLY A 259 22.87 -5.04 10.12
CA GLY A 259 23.31 -3.69 9.76
C GLY A 259 24.68 -3.33 10.30
N GLN A 260 25.01 -3.74 11.53
CA GLN A 260 26.29 -3.45 12.17
C GLN A 260 27.40 -4.39 11.67
N ASP A 261 27.11 -5.67 11.48
CA ASP A 261 28.06 -6.66 10.97
C ASP A 261 28.37 -6.45 9.48
N LEU A 262 27.40 -6.00 8.68
CA LEU A 262 27.67 -5.58 7.29
C LEU A 262 28.57 -4.34 7.24
N LEU A 263 28.36 -3.35 8.11
CA LEU A 263 29.24 -2.18 8.19
C LEU A 263 30.65 -2.54 8.68
N ALA A 264 30.81 -3.57 9.53
CA ALA A 264 32.10 -4.07 9.96
C ALA A 264 32.85 -4.88 8.88
N LEU A 265 32.13 -5.50 7.94
CA LEU A 265 32.71 -6.20 6.77
C LEU A 265 33.20 -5.25 5.67
N PHE A 266 32.72 -4.00 5.66
CA PHE A 266 33.12 -2.94 4.72
C PHE A 266 33.96 -1.83 5.40
N GLY A 267 34.47 -2.09 6.61
CA GLY A 267 35.48 -1.28 7.30
C GLY A 267 36.90 -1.70 6.97
#